data_AF-A0A5C4QN68-F1
#
_entry.id   AF-A0A5C4QN68-F1
#
_cell.length_a   1.000
_cell.length_b   1.000
_cell.length_c   1.000
_cell.angle_alpha   90.00
_cell.angle_beta   90.00
_cell.angle_gamma   90.00
#
_symmetry.space_group_name_H-M   'P 1'
#
loop_
_entity.id
_entity.type
_entity.pdbx_description
1 polymer ?
#
loop_
_entity_poly.entity_id
_entity_poly.type
_entity_poly.pdbx_seq_one_letter_code
_entity_poly.pdbx_strand_id
1 'polypeptide(L)' 'MLIDCDGCARRGDDCSGCLLAALFDDTSPAAGLVAAEVQAIEVLARAGFEVEVLDAPGRPGDTDHRAVRRVA' A
#
# COMPACT_ATOMS: atom_id res chain seq x y z
N MET A 1 -7.89 -8.04 18.52
CA MET A 1 -8.69 -8.93 17.65
C MET A 1 -8.12 -8.77 16.25
N LEU A 2 -7.51 -9.83 15.70
CA LEU A 2 -6.91 -9.83 14.36
C LEU A 2 -7.84 -10.58 13.43
N ILE A 3 -8.28 -9.93 12.36
CA ILE A 3 -9.00 -10.61 11.29
C ILE A 3 -7.95 -11.10 10.30
N ASP A 4 -7.84 -12.43 10.15
CA ASP A 4 -6.96 -13.05 9.16
C ASP A 4 -7.60 -12.98 7.77
N CYS A 5 -7.42 -11.83 7.13
CA CYS A 5 -7.84 -11.62 5.75
C CYS A 5 -6.99 -12.42 4.75
N ASP A 6 -5.77 -12.82 5.14
CA ASP A 6 -4.87 -13.58 4.27
C ASP A 6 -5.29 -15.05 4.13
N GLY A 7 -5.87 -15.63 5.18
CA GLY A 7 -6.42 -16.99 5.19
C GLY A 7 -7.88 -17.12 4.74
N CYS A 8 -8.54 -16.03 4.35
CA CYS A 8 -9.97 -16.06 4.00
C CYS A 8 -10.21 -16.83 2.69
N ALA A 9 -10.91 -17.96 2.75
CA ALA A 9 -11.21 -18.82 1.59
C ALA A 9 -12.09 -18.15 0.51
N ARG A 10 -12.71 -16.99 0.80
CA ARG A 10 -13.50 -16.19 -0.15
C ARG A 10 -12.80 -14.92 -0.63
N ARG A 11 -11.49 -14.80 -0.41
CA ARG A 11 -10.69 -13.65 -0.87
C ARG A 11 -10.76 -13.55 -2.40
N GLY A 12 -11.38 -12.49 -2.92
CA GLY A 12 -11.68 -12.30 -4.35
C GLY A 12 -13.02 -11.58 -4.57
N ASP A 13 -13.72 -11.91 -5.66
CA ASP A 13 -14.96 -11.23 -6.12
C ASP A 13 -16.12 -11.23 -5.09
N ASP A 14 -16.11 -12.21 -4.18
CA ASP A 14 -17.07 -12.38 -3.09
C ASP A 14 -16.80 -11.48 -1.87
N CYS A 15 -15.72 -10.69 -1.87
CA CYS A 15 -15.43 -9.69 -0.84
C CYS A 15 -16.16 -8.35 -1.07
N SER A 16 -16.97 -8.25 -2.12
CA SER A 16 -17.83 -7.10 -2.40
C SER A 16 -18.79 -6.85 -1.22
N GLY A 17 -18.49 -5.84 -0.41
CA GLY A 17 -19.25 -5.48 0.79
C GLY A 17 -18.56 -5.76 2.14
N CYS A 18 -17.38 -6.37 2.14
CA CYS A 18 -16.56 -6.44 3.36
C CYS A 18 -15.89 -5.08 3.62
N LEU A 19 -16.13 -4.47 4.77
CA LEU A 19 -15.53 -3.17 5.13
C LEU A 19 -14.00 -3.23 5.19
N LEU A 20 -13.43 -4.42 5.47
CA LEU A 20 -11.99 -4.63 5.39
C LEU A 20 -11.47 -4.67 3.95
N ALA A 21 -12.27 -5.05 2.95
CA ALA A 21 -11.82 -5.04 1.56
C ALA A 21 -11.46 -3.61 1.08
N ALA A 22 -12.14 -2.58 1.60
CA ALA A 22 -11.79 -1.18 1.32
C ALA A 22 -10.40 -0.78 1.87
N LEU A 23 -9.88 -1.48 2.88
CA LEU A 23 -8.52 -1.25 3.40
C LEU A 23 -7.44 -1.90 2.54
N PHE A 24 -7.82 -2.88 1.73
CA PHE A 24 -6.93 -3.60 0.80
C PHE A 24 -7.14 -3.15 -0.65
N ASP A 25 -7.80 -2.02 -0.86
CA ASP A 25 -7.99 -1.45 -2.18
C ASP A 25 -6.66 -0.90 -2.70
N ASP A 26 -6.11 -1.58 -3.72
CA ASP A 26 -4.88 -1.19 -4.39
C ASP A 26 -5.02 0.14 -5.17
N THR A 27 -6.24 0.70 -5.27
CA THR A 27 -6.46 2.06 -5.80
C THR A 27 -6.32 3.15 -4.75
N SER A 28 -5.97 2.79 -3.50
CA SER A 28 -5.66 3.75 -2.45
C SER A 28 -4.56 4.72 -2.91
N PRO A 29 -4.67 6.04 -2.62
CA PRO A 29 -3.59 7.00 -2.87
C PRO A 29 -2.28 6.67 -2.15
N ALA A 30 -2.34 5.80 -1.14
CA ALA A 30 -1.17 5.30 -0.42
C ALA A 30 -0.56 4.04 -1.06
N ALA A 31 -1.21 3.44 -2.05
CA ALA A 31 -0.67 2.28 -2.76
C ALA A 31 0.64 2.66 -3.45
N GLY A 32 1.70 1.89 -3.19
CA GLY A 32 3.03 2.13 -3.73
C GLY A 32 3.91 3.12 -2.94
N LEU A 33 3.40 3.75 -1.88
CA LEU A 33 4.22 4.60 -1.02
C LEU A 33 5.09 3.78 -0.07
N VAL A 34 6.36 4.15 0.05
CA VAL A 34 7.22 3.57 1.09
C VAL A 34 6.92 4.20 2.45
N ALA A 35 7.33 3.53 3.53
CA ALA A 35 7.06 4.00 4.90
C ALA A 35 7.52 5.44 5.17
N ALA A 36 8.64 5.86 4.56
CA ALA A 36 9.14 7.23 4.68
C ALA A 36 8.22 8.26 3.99
N GLU A 37 7.61 7.90 2.86
CA GLU A 37 6.70 8.78 2.13
C GLU A 37 5.37 8.92 2.88
N VAL A 38 4.84 7.83 3.44
CA VAL A 38 3.67 7.86 4.34
C VAL A 38 3.93 8.77 5.54
N GLN A 39 5.09 8.62 6.18
CA GLN A 39 5.47 9.47 7.31
C GLN A 39 5.57 10.95 6.93
N ALA A 40 6.10 11.27 5.75
CA ALA A 40 6.19 12.64 5.28
C ALA A 40 4.80 13.29 5.11
N ILE A 41 3.85 12.56 4.51
CA ILE A 41 2.46 13.00 4.34
C ILE A 41 1.85 13.31 5.72
N GLU A 42 1.99 12.41 6.68
CA GLU A 42 1.44 12.60 8.04
C GLU A 42 1.99 13.85 8.73
N VAL A 43 3.30 14.07 8.64
CA VAL A 43 3.97 15.22 9.27
C VAL A 43 3.50 16.54 8.63
N LEU A 44 3.42 16.59 7.30
CA LEU A 44 2.98 17.78 6.57
C LEU A 44 1.50 18.10 6.85
N ALA A 45 0.64 17.10 6.83
CA ALA A 45 -0.78 17.27 7.14
C ALA A 45 -0.98 17.79 8.58
N ARG A 46 -0.23 17.27 9.55
CA ARG A 46 -0.27 17.74 10.95
C ARG A 46 0.24 19.16 11.13
N ALA A 47 1.09 19.63 10.23
CA ALA A 47 1.54 21.03 10.20
C ALA A 47 0.54 21.97 9.50
N GLY A 48 -0.58 21.45 8.99
CA GLY A 48 -1.64 22.24 8.36
C GLY A 48 -1.46 22.47 6.86
N PHE A 49 -0.58 21.71 6.20
CA PHE A 49 -0.45 21.74 4.75
C PHE A 49 -1.50 20.85 4.07
N GLU A 50 -2.06 21.31 2.95
CA GLU A 50 -2.70 20.40 1.99
C GLU A 50 -1.63 19.65 1.22
N VAL A 51 -1.71 18.32 1.24
CA VAL A 51 -0.73 17.42 0.63
C VAL A 51 -1.36 16.74 -0.57
N GLU A 52 -0.75 16.90 -1.73
CA GLU A 52 -1.10 16.20 -2.96
C GLU A 52 -0.01 15.15 -3.25
N VAL A 53 -0.42 13.89 -3.46
CA VAL A 53 0.47 12.82 -3.90
C VAL A 53 0.46 12.80 -5.41
N LEU A 54 1.63 13.05 -6.02
CA LEU A 54 1.80 13.03 -7.46
C LEU A 54 2.33 11.66 -7.91
N ASP A 55 1.87 11.21 -9.08
CA ASP A 55 2.48 10.06 -9.75
C ASP A 55 3.97 10.35 -9.98
N ALA A 56 4.84 9.55 -9.38
CA ALA A 56 6.27 9.73 -9.55
C ALA A 56 6.64 9.39 -11.00
N PRO A 57 7.38 10.26 -11.73
CA PRO A 57 8.05 9.81 -12.94
C PRO A 57 9.00 8.68 -12.54
N GLY A 58 8.88 7.52 -13.19
CA GLY A 58 9.58 6.29 -12.79
C GLY A 58 11.04 6.57 -12.42
N ARG A 59 11.37 6.41 -11.13
CA ARG A 59 12.73 6.65 -10.66
C ARG A 59 13.66 5.62 -11.31
N PRO A 60 14.75 6.04 -11.96
CA PRO A 60 15.74 5.11 -12.47
C PRO A 60 16.43 4.44 -11.28
N GLY A 61 16.00 3.23 -10.93
CA GLY A 61 16.54 2.49 -9.78
C GLY A 61 15.61 1.45 -9.17
N ASP A 62 14.32 1.42 -9.52
CA ASP A 62 13.35 0.44 -9.01
C ASP A 62 13.46 -0.93 -9.70
N THR A 63 14.70 -1.35 -10.01
CA THR A 63 14.96 -2.70 -10.50
C THR A 63 14.94 -3.67 -9.33
N ASP A 64 13.74 -4.20 -9.10
CA ASP A 64 13.47 -5.60 -8.76
C ASP A 64 14.33 -6.23 -7.64
N HIS A 65 13.97 -5.94 -6.39
CA HIS A 65 14.45 -6.71 -5.23
C HIS A 65 13.89 -8.15 -5.17
N ARG A 66 13.13 -8.62 -6.17
CA ARG A 66 12.53 -9.97 -6.18
C ARG A 66 13.45 -11.06 -6.75
N ALA A 67 14.77 -10.98 -6.56
CA ALA A 67 15.69 -11.92 -7.17
C ALA A 67 16.80 -12.48 -6.27
N VAL A 68 16.58 -12.73 -4.97
CA VAL A 68 17.50 -13.64 -4.24
C VAL A 68 16.80 -14.48 -3.15
N ARG A 69 16.10 -15.54 -3.53
CA ARG A 69 16.07 -16.78 -2.72
C ARG A 69 16.52 -17.94 -3.60
N ARG A 70 17.84 -18.19 -3.64
CA ARG A 70 18.38 -19.51 -3.94
C ARG A 70 18.46 -20.27 -2.62
N VAL A 71 17.67 -21.32 -2.47
CA VAL A 71 17.89 -22.35 -1.44
C VAL A 71 18.52 -23.54 -2.18
N ALA A 72 19.61 -24.03 -1.60
CA ALA A 72 20.47 -25.10 -2.09
C ALA A 72 19.78 -26.46 -2.12
#